data_AF-A0A3B8KS27-F1
#
_entry.id   AF-A0A3B8KS27-F1
#
_cell.length_a   1.000
_cell.length_b   1.000
_cell.length_c   1.000
_cell.angle_alpha   90.00
_cell.angle_beta   90.00
_cell.angle_gamma   90.00
#
_symmetry.space_group_name_H-M   'P 1'
#
loop_
_entity.id
_entity.type
_entity.pdbx_description
1 polymer ?
#
loop_
_entity_poly.entity_id
_entity_poly.type
_entity_poly.pdbx_seq_one_letter_code
_entity_poly.pdbx_strand_id
1 'polypeptide(L)'
;KFNWTDEKWQPQPLASGLIYELHTGTFSSDGTFEGVAVKLDYLKSIGVTHIELMPVNGFSGVRGWGYDGVNIYAPHEAYGGPEGLKKLVDSAHEKGIAVLLDVVYNHLGPEGNYLGFFGPYFSKKYASPWGDAVNFDGPFSDEVRAFFLDNARMWLEDYHMDGLRIDAVHAIFDQSALHFLEELVRTVRQVEMETGKHRFIIAESDLNDPRVVSATEVGGYGFDAQWSDDFHHALHALLTGEREGYYGDFGGVAQVAKALERNFVYEGNYSSFRKRRHGRSAKDLPPSCFLGYIQTHDQVGNRARGERLGHVCGRELQKVAAACVFLLPFVPMIFQGEEWGSGSPFLYFTDHSDEQLGKTVSEGRRNEFAVFGWNPEEIPDPQDETTFLRSRLDWPLKDTAEGKEMLEWYKSLSRFRNERPCLRDGCRENMRVEFNEKDLWLVMQKNAVLMACNFGKKRISIPSGAWAGNMELRLGSRPGILLTKEALTLPPECAAVLERI
;
A
#
# COMPACT_ATOMS: atom_id res chain seq x y z
N LYS A 1 4.70 1.35 -32.83
CA LYS A 1 3.26 1.52 -32.52
C LYS A 1 2.75 0.20 -31.99
N PHE A 2 2.15 0.19 -30.81
CA PHE A 2 1.56 -0.99 -30.18
C PHE A 2 0.07 -1.04 -30.54
N ASN A 3 -0.49 -2.24 -30.75
CA ASN A 3 -1.90 -2.43 -31.11
C ASN A 3 -2.67 -2.91 -29.87
N TRP A 4 -3.34 -1.99 -29.18
CA TRP A 4 -4.16 -2.28 -28.00
C TRP A 4 -5.43 -3.05 -28.36
N THR A 5 -5.88 -3.93 -27.46
CA THR A 5 -7.15 -4.67 -27.57
C THR A 5 -8.20 -4.16 -26.57
N ASP A 6 -7.84 -3.15 -25.77
CA ASP A 6 -8.58 -2.65 -24.61
C ASP A 6 -9.59 -1.51 -24.89
N GLU A 7 -10.05 -1.34 -26.13
CA GLU A 7 -10.91 -0.19 -26.50
C GLU A 7 -12.18 -0.05 -25.66
N LYS A 8 -12.72 -1.17 -25.16
CA LYS A 8 -13.93 -1.24 -24.33
C LYS A 8 -13.65 -1.37 -22.83
N TRP A 9 -12.39 -1.32 -22.44
CA TRP A 9 -11.97 -1.47 -21.06
C TRP A 9 -12.43 -0.28 -20.20
N GLN A 10 -12.90 -0.59 -19.00
CA GLN A 10 -13.15 0.37 -17.93
C GLN A 10 -12.79 -0.31 -16.60
N PRO A 11 -12.01 0.36 -15.73
CA PRO A 11 -11.68 -0.22 -14.45
C PRO A 11 -12.89 -0.27 -13.51
N GLN A 12 -12.87 -1.19 -12.55
CA GLN A 12 -13.85 -1.19 -11.46
C GLN A 12 -13.60 -0.01 -10.52
N PRO A 13 -14.62 0.56 -9.87
CA PRO A 13 -14.42 1.65 -8.91
C PRO A 13 -13.46 1.24 -7.78
N LEU A 14 -12.48 2.11 -7.48
CA LEU A 14 -11.45 1.91 -6.46
C LEU A 14 -12.04 1.52 -5.08
N ALA A 15 -13.11 2.21 -4.65
CA ALA A 15 -13.81 1.96 -3.40
C ALA A 15 -14.26 0.49 -3.21
N SER A 16 -14.49 -0.20 -4.32
CA SER A 16 -14.98 -1.58 -4.37
C SER A 16 -13.89 -2.60 -4.66
N GLY A 17 -12.65 -2.14 -4.87
CA GLY A 17 -11.53 -2.93 -5.35
C GLY A 17 -10.73 -3.63 -4.24
N LEU A 18 -9.85 -4.51 -4.70
CA LEU A 18 -8.70 -5.07 -4.00
C LEU A 18 -7.44 -4.74 -4.81
N ILE A 19 -6.53 -4.01 -4.18
CA ILE A 19 -5.24 -3.61 -4.74
C ILE A 19 -4.18 -4.66 -4.38
N TYR A 20 -3.36 -5.03 -5.34
CA TYR A 20 -2.23 -5.93 -5.16
C TYR A 20 -0.95 -5.20 -5.55
N GLU A 21 -0.16 -4.81 -4.55
CA GLU A 21 1.13 -4.18 -4.75
C GLU A 21 2.19 -5.23 -5.12
N LEU A 22 2.93 -5.00 -6.20
CA LEU A 22 3.99 -5.90 -6.63
C LEU A 22 5.23 -5.17 -7.18
N HIS A 23 6.37 -5.84 -7.03
CA HIS A 23 7.66 -5.43 -7.57
C HIS A 23 8.00 -6.31 -8.77
N THR A 24 8.08 -5.73 -9.96
CA THR A 24 8.29 -6.45 -11.23
C THR A 24 9.49 -7.41 -11.17
N GLY A 25 10.63 -6.93 -10.65
CA GLY A 25 11.88 -7.70 -10.61
C GLY A 25 11.87 -8.90 -9.65
N THR A 26 10.99 -8.94 -8.64
CA THR A 26 10.97 -10.01 -7.62
C THR A 26 9.69 -10.83 -7.61
N PHE A 27 8.65 -10.37 -8.31
CA PHE A 27 7.37 -11.04 -8.37
C PHE A 27 7.44 -12.38 -9.10
N SER A 28 8.11 -12.45 -10.25
CA SER A 28 8.15 -13.64 -11.11
C SER A 28 9.53 -14.29 -11.17
N SER A 29 9.63 -15.46 -11.81
CA SER A 29 10.93 -16.11 -12.01
C SER A 29 11.87 -15.31 -12.91
N ASP A 30 11.29 -14.54 -13.82
CA ASP A 30 12.04 -13.88 -14.89
C ASP A 30 12.30 -12.42 -14.53
N GLY A 31 11.54 -11.85 -13.58
CA GLY A 31 11.70 -10.47 -13.14
C GLY A 31 11.24 -9.44 -14.16
N THR A 32 10.31 -9.81 -15.04
CA THR A 32 9.86 -9.00 -16.19
C THR A 32 8.35 -8.77 -16.19
N PHE A 33 7.91 -7.80 -17.00
CA PHE A 33 6.48 -7.55 -17.25
C PHE A 33 5.76 -8.77 -17.82
N GLU A 34 6.41 -9.54 -18.69
CA GLU A 34 5.87 -10.82 -19.21
C GLU A 34 5.68 -11.83 -18.07
N GLY A 35 6.65 -11.93 -17.16
CA GLY A 35 6.55 -12.78 -15.98
C GLY A 35 5.39 -12.39 -15.05
N VAL A 36 5.05 -11.11 -14.96
CA VAL A 36 3.84 -10.63 -14.27
C VAL A 36 2.58 -11.04 -15.05
N ALA A 37 2.57 -10.85 -16.38
CA ALA A 37 1.42 -11.14 -17.24
C ALA A 37 0.98 -12.61 -17.13
N VAL A 38 1.92 -13.55 -17.06
CA VAL A 38 1.65 -14.99 -16.86
C VAL A 38 0.91 -15.30 -15.55
N LYS A 39 0.95 -14.41 -14.55
CA LYS A 39 0.29 -14.60 -13.24
C LYS A 39 -1.05 -13.87 -13.12
N LEU A 40 -1.54 -13.17 -14.15
CA LEU A 40 -2.78 -12.42 -14.06
C LEU A 40 -4.01 -13.29 -13.72
N ASP A 41 -4.08 -14.52 -14.26
CA ASP A 41 -5.16 -15.47 -13.90
C ASP A 41 -5.08 -15.89 -12.42
N TYR A 42 -3.88 -15.97 -11.87
CA TYR A 42 -3.67 -16.25 -10.45
C TYR A 42 -4.16 -15.09 -9.59
N LEU A 43 -3.78 -13.85 -9.91
CA LEU A 43 -4.22 -12.65 -9.21
C LEU A 43 -5.75 -12.50 -9.26
N LYS A 44 -6.35 -12.73 -10.43
CA LYS A 44 -7.81 -12.76 -10.60
C LYS A 44 -8.46 -13.83 -9.71
N SER A 45 -7.83 -14.98 -9.52
CA SER A 45 -8.36 -16.05 -8.66
C SER A 45 -8.41 -15.69 -7.17
N ILE A 46 -7.61 -14.70 -6.73
CA ILE A 46 -7.66 -14.12 -5.38
C ILE A 46 -8.80 -13.09 -5.28
N GLY A 47 -9.26 -12.56 -6.42
CA GLY A 47 -10.19 -11.44 -6.51
C GLY A 47 -9.50 -10.08 -6.60
N VAL A 48 -8.22 -10.05 -6.99
CA VAL A 48 -7.51 -8.81 -7.30
C VAL A 48 -8.21 -8.11 -8.45
N THR A 49 -8.41 -6.80 -8.29
CA THR A 49 -9.07 -5.93 -9.28
C THR A 49 -8.14 -4.85 -9.81
N HIS A 50 -7.12 -4.48 -9.01
CA HIS A 50 -6.14 -3.47 -9.33
C HIS A 50 -4.76 -4.03 -8.97
N ILE A 51 -3.82 -3.97 -9.89
CA ILE A 51 -2.40 -4.18 -9.61
C ILE A 51 -1.78 -2.80 -9.39
N GLU A 52 -1.00 -2.64 -8.33
CA GLU A 52 -0.14 -1.48 -8.14
C GLU A 52 1.30 -1.91 -8.42
N LEU A 53 1.85 -1.45 -9.53
CA LEU A 53 3.26 -1.66 -9.86
C LEU A 53 4.09 -0.66 -9.07
N MET A 54 5.06 -1.15 -8.29
CA MET A 54 6.16 -0.32 -7.81
C MET A 54 6.87 0.40 -8.98
N PRO A 55 7.62 1.50 -8.74
CA PRO A 55 8.06 2.36 -9.82
C PRO A 55 8.87 1.62 -10.90
N VAL A 56 8.50 1.87 -12.15
CA VAL A 56 9.08 1.18 -13.32
C VAL A 56 9.93 2.10 -14.19
N ASN A 57 10.12 3.34 -13.79
CA ASN A 57 10.99 4.29 -14.49
C ASN A 57 12.45 3.85 -14.49
N GLY A 58 13.21 4.27 -15.50
CA GLY A 58 14.60 3.89 -15.66
C GLY A 58 15.47 4.44 -14.53
N PHE A 59 16.15 3.54 -13.83
CA PHE A 59 17.15 3.80 -12.80
C PHE A 59 18.49 3.15 -13.21
N SER A 60 19.52 3.35 -12.40
CA SER A 60 20.84 2.75 -12.64
C SER A 60 20.90 1.28 -12.23
N GLY A 61 21.56 0.45 -13.04
CA GLY A 61 21.69 -0.99 -12.80
C GLY A 61 20.55 -1.83 -13.36
N VAL A 62 20.45 -3.08 -12.91
CA VAL A 62 19.39 -4.01 -13.34
C VAL A 62 18.50 -4.47 -12.19
N ARG A 63 18.75 -4.00 -10.96
CA ARG A 63 18.00 -4.35 -9.74
C ARG A 63 17.87 -3.13 -8.85
N GLY A 64 16.66 -2.83 -8.43
CA GLY A 64 16.32 -1.71 -7.55
C GLY A 64 14.83 -1.73 -7.31
N TRP A 65 14.36 -1.10 -6.25
CA TRP A 65 12.92 -0.98 -5.96
C TRP A 65 12.19 -0.05 -6.94
N GLY A 66 12.92 0.87 -7.60
CA GLY A 66 12.37 1.83 -8.56
C GLY A 66 12.49 3.29 -8.12
N TYR A 67 12.62 3.56 -6.81
CA TYR A 67 12.64 4.93 -6.26
C TYR A 67 13.87 5.75 -6.66
N ASP A 68 14.97 5.09 -7.05
CA ASP A 68 16.17 5.73 -7.63
C ASP A 68 16.03 6.09 -9.12
N GLY A 69 14.81 6.17 -9.63
CA GLY A 69 14.56 6.44 -11.04
C GLY A 69 14.93 7.88 -11.44
N VAL A 70 15.54 7.98 -12.62
CA VAL A 70 16.04 9.24 -13.20
C VAL A 70 15.46 9.51 -14.59
N ASN A 71 15.17 8.44 -15.35
CA ASN A 71 14.55 8.53 -16.65
C ASN A 71 13.04 8.30 -16.52
N ILE A 72 12.33 9.29 -15.98
CA ILE A 72 10.91 9.14 -15.59
C ILE A 72 9.98 8.77 -16.75
N TYR A 73 10.37 9.04 -17.99
CA TYR A 73 9.62 8.70 -19.21
C TYR A 73 9.93 7.31 -19.79
N ALA A 74 10.95 6.62 -19.28
CA ALA A 74 11.43 5.36 -19.84
C ALA A 74 11.10 4.22 -18.88
N PRO A 75 10.25 3.26 -19.26
CA PRO A 75 10.15 1.99 -18.54
C PRO A 75 11.50 1.27 -18.49
N HIS A 76 11.82 0.67 -17.35
CA HIS A 76 13.10 0.05 -17.09
C HIS A 76 13.38 -1.09 -18.07
N GLU A 77 14.54 -1.05 -18.74
CA GLU A 77 14.89 -2.02 -19.78
C GLU A 77 14.99 -3.46 -19.23
N ALA A 78 15.54 -3.64 -18.03
CA ALA A 78 15.63 -4.96 -17.38
C ALA A 78 14.27 -5.63 -17.15
N TYR A 79 13.18 -4.85 -17.07
CA TYR A 79 11.82 -5.39 -16.91
C TYR A 79 11.16 -5.76 -18.24
N GLY A 80 11.74 -5.37 -19.37
CA GLY A 80 11.21 -5.59 -20.72
C GLY A 80 10.86 -4.31 -21.48
N GLY A 81 11.16 -3.13 -20.91
CA GLY A 81 11.03 -1.84 -21.57
C GLY A 81 9.60 -1.48 -22.01
N PRO A 82 9.45 -0.51 -22.94
CA PRO A 82 8.16 0.02 -23.36
C PRO A 82 7.16 -1.01 -23.88
N GLU A 83 7.60 -1.95 -24.73
CA GLU A 83 6.68 -2.95 -25.30
C GLU A 83 6.24 -3.99 -24.26
N GLY A 84 7.12 -4.41 -23.36
CA GLY A 84 6.77 -5.33 -22.28
C GLY A 84 5.71 -4.75 -21.36
N LEU A 85 5.84 -3.48 -20.99
CA LEU A 85 4.87 -2.80 -20.13
C LEU A 85 3.49 -2.70 -20.82
N LYS A 86 3.45 -2.31 -22.10
CA LYS A 86 2.19 -2.24 -22.86
C LYS A 86 1.49 -3.59 -22.96
N LYS A 87 2.24 -4.67 -23.20
CA LYS A 87 1.69 -6.04 -23.22
C LYS A 87 1.10 -6.45 -21.88
N LEU A 88 1.77 -6.12 -20.77
CA LEU A 88 1.27 -6.41 -19.43
C LEU A 88 -0.06 -5.68 -19.18
N VAL A 89 -0.11 -4.37 -19.47
CA VAL A 89 -1.32 -3.57 -19.26
C VAL A 89 -2.48 -4.09 -20.12
N ASP A 90 -2.24 -4.36 -21.41
CA ASP A 90 -3.25 -4.88 -22.33
C ASP A 90 -3.78 -6.25 -21.85
N SER A 91 -2.88 -7.14 -21.42
CA SER A 91 -3.24 -8.44 -20.85
C SER A 91 -4.01 -8.30 -19.55
N ALA A 92 -3.67 -7.34 -18.68
CA ALA A 92 -4.40 -7.08 -17.44
C ALA A 92 -5.83 -6.62 -17.72
N HIS A 93 -6.01 -5.72 -18.69
CA HIS A 93 -7.32 -5.23 -19.13
C HIS A 93 -8.19 -6.37 -19.70
N GLU A 94 -7.61 -7.25 -20.52
CA GLU A 94 -8.31 -8.46 -21.01
C GLU A 94 -8.79 -9.37 -19.87
N LYS A 95 -8.02 -9.41 -18.77
CA LYS A 95 -8.37 -10.18 -17.57
C LYS A 95 -9.30 -9.43 -16.63
N GLY A 96 -9.61 -8.17 -16.90
CA GLY A 96 -10.48 -7.35 -16.07
C GLY A 96 -9.79 -6.78 -14.83
N ILE A 97 -8.48 -6.55 -14.90
CA ILE A 97 -7.65 -6.04 -13.82
C ILE A 97 -7.09 -4.68 -14.27
N ALA A 98 -7.30 -3.67 -13.43
CA ALA A 98 -6.72 -2.35 -13.62
C ALA A 98 -5.23 -2.33 -13.24
N VAL A 99 -4.44 -1.47 -13.89
CA VAL A 99 -3.02 -1.28 -13.58
C VAL A 99 -2.77 0.14 -13.11
N LEU A 100 -2.39 0.27 -11.84
CA LEU A 100 -1.91 1.47 -11.19
C LEU A 100 -0.39 1.48 -11.24
N LEU A 101 0.21 2.66 -11.43
CA LEU A 101 1.65 2.84 -11.41
C LEU A 101 2.08 3.76 -10.27
N ASP A 102 3.01 3.30 -9.45
CA ASP A 102 3.74 4.14 -8.49
C ASP A 102 4.72 5.05 -9.23
N VAL A 103 4.62 6.36 -9.01
CA VAL A 103 5.45 7.40 -9.63
C VAL A 103 6.07 8.32 -8.59
N VAL A 104 7.34 8.63 -8.80
CA VAL A 104 8.15 9.44 -7.89
C VAL A 104 8.34 10.84 -8.45
N TYR A 105 7.61 11.82 -7.90
CA TYR A 105 7.67 13.23 -8.31
C TYR A 105 8.27 14.15 -7.25
N ASN A 106 8.68 13.62 -6.10
CA ASN A 106 9.25 14.39 -5.01
C ASN A 106 10.80 14.52 -5.08
N HIS A 107 11.47 13.57 -5.74
CA HIS A 107 12.92 13.56 -5.98
C HIS A 107 13.25 12.79 -7.26
N LEU A 108 14.55 12.76 -7.62
CA LEU A 108 15.12 11.92 -8.67
C LEU A 108 16.32 11.16 -8.09
N GLY A 109 16.58 9.97 -8.62
CA GLY A 109 17.66 9.13 -8.13
C GLY A 109 19.07 9.74 -8.24
N PRO A 110 20.03 9.22 -7.47
CA PRO A 110 21.37 9.79 -7.33
C PRO A 110 22.29 9.56 -8.54
N GLU A 111 21.96 8.63 -9.44
CA GLU A 111 22.81 8.23 -10.56
C GLU A 111 22.06 8.30 -11.89
N GLY A 112 22.64 8.99 -12.89
CA GLY A 112 22.09 9.09 -14.24
C GLY A 112 21.10 10.25 -14.46
N ASN A 113 20.90 11.11 -13.46
CA ASN A 113 20.10 12.33 -13.60
C ASN A 113 20.92 13.48 -14.19
N TYR A 114 20.59 13.90 -15.42
CA TYR A 114 21.26 14.99 -16.13
C TYR A 114 20.44 16.28 -16.22
N LEU A 115 19.23 16.32 -15.64
CA LEU A 115 18.30 17.44 -15.82
C LEU A 115 18.89 18.79 -15.36
N GLY A 116 19.72 18.76 -14.30
CA GLY A 116 20.39 19.96 -13.76
C GLY A 116 21.35 20.64 -14.75
N PHE A 117 21.81 19.94 -15.80
CA PHE A 117 22.62 20.54 -16.86
C PHE A 117 21.79 21.31 -17.90
N PHE A 118 20.50 21.01 -18.02
CA PHE A 118 19.61 21.58 -19.04
C PHE A 118 18.72 22.71 -18.50
N GLY A 119 18.44 22.72 -17.20
CA GLY A 119 17.61 23.75 -16.60
C GLY A 119 17.52 23.67 -15.07
N PRO A 120 16.82 24.61 -14.44
CA PRO A 120 16.67 24.68 -12.99
C PRO A 120 15.60 23.69 -12.49
N TYR A 121 15.77 22.40 -12.74
CA TYR A 121 14.83 21.34 -12.34
C TYR A 121 14.77 21.13 -10.81
N PHE A 122 15.80 21.58 -10.08
CA PHE A 122 15.93 21.37 -8.65
C PHE A 122 15.85 22.68 -7.87
N SER A 123 15.12 22.62 -6.76
CA SER A 123 14.92 23.74 -5.86
C SER A 123 16.17 24.02 -5.05
N LYS A 124 16.53 25.30 -4.95
CA LYS A 124 17.54 25.77 -3.98
C LYS A 124 16.90 26.17 -2.64
N LYS A 125 15.58 26.13 -2.55
CA LYS A 125 14.78 26.60 -1.40
C LYS A 125 14.45 25.45 -0.45
N TYR A 126 14.24 24.25 -0.98
CA TYR A 126 13.85 23.07 -0.22
C TYR A 126 14.85 21.95 -0.42
N ALA A 127 14.88 21.01 0.52
CA ALA A 127 15.64 19.77 0.43
C ALA A 127 14.70 18.60 0.74
N SER A 128 14.85 17.50 0.01
CA SER A 128 14.17 16.24 0.27
C SER A 128 15.09 15.33 1.09
N PRO A 129 14.54 14.39 1.89
CA PRO A 129 15.36 13.36 2.56
C PRO A 129 16.18 12.50 1.59
N TRP A 130 15.74 12.38 0.33
CA TRP A 130 16.31 11.48 -0.68
C TRP A 130 17.13 12.20 -1.76
N GLY A 131 17.30 13.53 -1.66
CA GLY A 131 18.05 14.31 -2.64
C GLY A 131 17.58 15.76 -2.75
N ASP A 132 17.98 16.42 -3.84
CA ASP A 132 17.49 17.76 -4.14
C ASP A 132 15.98 17.73 -4.43
N ALA A 133 15.23 18.62 -3.79
CA ALA A 133 13.79 18.74 -4.03
C ALA A 133 13.54 19.26 -5.46
N VAL A 134 12.47 18.82 -6.11
CA VAL A 134 12.07 19.31 -7.44
C VAL A 134 11.58 20.76 -7.37
N ASN A 135 11.90 21.56 -8.39
CA ASN A 135 11.54 22.98 -8.49
C ASN A 135 10.12 23.19 -9.02
N PHE A 136 9.12 23.14 -8.14
CA PHE A 136 7.72 23.40 -8.52
C PHE A 136 7.24 24.84 -8.29
N ASP A 137 7.97 25.66 -7.51
CA ASP A 137 7.55 27.03 -7.12
C ASP A 137 8.61 28.13 -7.30
N GLY A 138 9.81 27.76 -7.76
CA GLY A 138 10.92 28.69 -7.94
C GLY A 138 10.95 29.32 -9.34
N PRO A 139 11.98 30.14 -9.63
CA PRO A 139 12.17 30.70 -10.97
C PRO A 139 12.22 29.62 -12.05
N PHE A 140 11.53 29.85 -13.17
CA PHE A 140 11.43 28.94 -14.31
C PHE A 140 10.83 27.55 -13.99
N SER A 141 10.04 27.46 -12.91
CA SER A 141 9.37 26.21 -12.52
C SER A 141 8.27 25.78 -13.49
N ASP A 142 7.71 26.67 -14.32
CA ASP A 142 6.62 26.31 -15.26
C ASP A 142 6.98 25.13 -16.17
N GLU A 143 8.18 25.12 -16.75
CA GLU A 143 8.66 24.02 -17.62
C GLU A 143 8.98 22.75 -16.81
N VAL A 144 9.39 22.90 -15.56
CA VAL A 144 9.61 21.77 -14.65
C VAL A 144 8.28 21.12 -14.31
N ARG A 145 7.25 21.91 -13.97
CA ARG A 145 5.88 21.43 -13.74
C ARG A 145 5.37 20.71 -14.99
N ALA A 146 5.48 21.33 -16.16
CA ALA A 146 5.06 20.74 -17.43
C ALA A 146 5.72 19.38 -17.67
N PHE A 147 7.03 19.24 -17.41
CA PHE A 147 7.75 17.97 -17.53
C PHE A 147 7.16 16.85 -16.64
N PHE A 148 6.78 17.14 -15.40
CA PHE A 148 6.18 16.11 -14.55
C PHE A 148 4.69 15.85 -14.87
N LEU A 149 3.94 16.88 -15.28
CA LEU A 149 2.55 16.72 -15.71
C LEU A 149 2.46 15.91 -17.01
N ASP A 150 3.33 16.18 -17.98
CA ASP A 150 3.43 15.42 -19.23
C ASP A 150 3.86 13.98 -19.00
N ASN A 151 4.68 13.72 -17.97
CA ASN A 151 4.99 12.35 -17.56
C ASN A 151 3.76 11.61 -17.07
N ALA A 152 2.95 12.24 -16.21
CA ALA A 152 1.69 11.65 -15.74
C ALA A 152 0.74 11.37 -16.91
N ARG A 153 0.64 12.30 -17.87
CA ARG A 153 -0.15 12.11 -19.11
C ARG A 153 0.36 10.93 -19.92
N MET A 154 1.67 10.82 -20.17
CA MET A 154 2.27 9.71 -20.91
C MET A 154 1.86 8.35 -20.31
N TRP A 155 1.92 8.20 -18.98
CA TRP A 155 1.53 6.94 -18.36
C TRP A 155 0.06 6.59 -18.59
N LEU A 156 -0.83 7.57 -18.46
CA LEU A 156 -2.28 7.37 -18.59
C LEU A 156 -2.72 7.23 -20.07
N GLU A 157 -2.09 7.96 -20.99
CA GLU A 157 -2.45 8.05 -22.41
C GLU A 157 -1.70 7.04 -23.28
N ASP A 158 -0.37 6.94 -23.16
CA ASP A 158 0.45 6.13 -24.05
C ASP A 158 0.64 4.68 -23.57
N TYR A 159 0.58 4.49 -22.25
CA TYR A 159 0.70 3.19 -21.58
C TYR A 159 -0.62 2.68 -21.00
N HIS A 160 -1.70 3.45 -21.14
CA HIS A 160 -3.06 3.10 -20.73
C HIS A 160 -3.23 2.81 -19.23
N MET A 161 -2.30 3.23 -18.36
CA MET A 161 -2.41 3.03 -16.91
C MET A 161 -3.74 3.56 -16.38
N ASP A 162 -4.42 2.80 -15.54
CA ASP A 162 -5.72 3.17 -14.95
C ASP A 162 -5.59 4.17 -13.81
N GLY A 163 -4.39 4.38 -13.29
CA GLY A 163 -4.14 5.41 -12.29
C GLY A 163 -2.70 5.49 -11.84
N LEU A 164 -2.42 6.51 -11.05
CA LEU A 164 -1.09 6.79 -10.51
C LEU A 164 -1.14 6.80 -8.97
N ARG A 165 -0.18 6.13 -8.33
CA ARG A 165 0.13 6.32 -6.91
C ARG A 165 1.33 7.27 -6.83
N ILE A 166 1.16 8.39 -6.16
CA ILE A 166 2.18 9.45 -6.06
C ILE A 166 2.96 9.27 -4.77
N ASP A 167 4.24 8.96 -4.92
CA ASP A 167 5.18 8.74 -3.82
C ASP A 167 5.43 10.00 -2.99
N ALA A 168 5.45 9.81 -1.66
CA ALA A 168 5.80 10.79 -0.65
C ALA A 168 5.34 12.22 -0.98
N VAL A 169 4.03 12.44 -1.16
CA VAL A 169 3.48 13.75 -1.59
C VAL A 169 3.80 14.88 -0.60
N HIS A 170 4.13 14.52 0.65
CA HIS A 170 4.55 15.43 1.70
C HIS A 170 5.96 16.03 1.47
N ALA A 171 6.75 15.44 0.59
CA ALA A 171 8.04 15.96 0.12
C ALA A 171 7.93 16.72 -1.22
N ILE A 172 6.72 16.90 -1.77
CA ILE A 172 6.46 17.77 -2.91
C ILE A 172 6.19 19.18 -2.37
N PHE A 173 7.17 20.07 -2.52
CA PHE A 173 7.10 21.43 -1.99
C PHE A 173 6.63 22.41 -3.07
N ASP A 174 5.51 23.08 -2.81
CA ASP A 174 5.01 24.14 -3.70
C ASP A 174 4.21 25.19 -2.92
N GLN A 175 4.54 26.47 -3.12
CA GLN A 175 3.84 27.62 -2.53
C GLN A 175 3.05 28.45 -3.55
N SER A 176 2.96 27.97 -4.79
CA SER A 176 2.14 28.58 -5.83
C SER A 176 0.66 28.59 -5.43
N ALA A 177 -0.10 29.55 -5.95
CA ALA A 177 -1.53 29.67 -5.66
C ALA A 177 -2.32 28.40 -6.06
N LEU A 178 -1.88 27.74 -7.14
CA LEU A 178 -2.30 26.40 -7.52
C LEU A 178 -1.17 25.43 -7.19
N HIS A 179 -1.35 24.62 -6.15
CA HIS A 179 -0.34 23.63 -5.74
C HIS A 179 -0.16 22.55 -6.82
N PHE A 180 1.05 22.07 -7.05
CA PHE A 180 1.39 21.06 -8.06
C PHE A 180 0.50 19.81 -7.95
N LEU A 181 0.28 19.31 -6.72
CA LEU A 181 -0.65 18.20 -6.46
C LEU A 181 -2.08 18.46 -6.95
N GLU A 182 -2.60 19.68 -6.81
CA GLU A 182 -3.92 20.03 -7.33
C GLU A 182 -3.91 20.10 -8.87
N GLU A 183 -2.85 20.64 -9.46
CA GLU A 183 -2.67 20.68 -10.92
C GLU A 183 -2.52 19.27 -11.52
N LEU A 184 -1.83 18.37 -10.81
CA LEU A 184 -1.68 16.97 -11.19
C LEU A 184 -3.04 16.26 -11.18
N VAL A 185 -3.86 16.43 -10.14
CA VAL A 185 -5.23 15.89 -10.11
C VAL A 185 -6.05 16.42 -11.29
N ARG A 186 -5.98 17.73 -11.57
CA ARG A 186 -6.66 18.32 -12.74
C ARG A 186 -6.20 17.70 -14.05
N THR A 187 -4.91 17.42 -14.18
CA THR A 187 -4.32 16.76 -15.36
C THR A 187 -4.87 15.33 -15.52
N VAL A 188 -4.94 14.55 -14.44
CA VAL A 188 -5.54 13.20 -14.46
C VAL A 188 -7.02 13.27 -14.88
N ARG A 189 -7.80 14.21 -14.33
CA ARG A 189 -9.21 14.41 -14.71
C ARG A 189 -9.35 14.85 -16.16
N GLN A 190 -8.43 15.66 -16.67
CA GLN A 190 -8.42 16.06 -18.08
C GLN A 190 -8.20 14.84 -18.99
N VAL A 191 -7.22 13.99 -18.68
CA VAL A 191 -6.97 12.75 -19.44
C VAL A 191 -8.18 11.82 -19.36
N GLU A 192 -8.84 11.69 -18.21
CA GLU A 192 -10.09 10.94 -18.08
C GLU A 192 -11.18 11.45 -19.04
N MET A 193 -11.39 12.77 -19.10
CA MET A 193 -12.38 13.37 -20.00
C MET A 193 -12.03 13.18 -21.49
N GLU A 194 -10.75 13.29 -21.84
CA GLU A 194 -10.26 13.17 -23.22
C GLU A 194 -10.29 11.73 -23.73
N THR A 195 -9.97 10.77 -22.85
CA THR A 195 -9.93 9.34 -23.21
C THR A 195 -11.26 8.62 -22.97
N GLY A 196 -12.13 9.18 -22.14
CA GLY A 196 -13.37 8.52 -21.69
C GLY A 196 -13.14 7.30 -20.79
N LYS A 197 -11.90 7.06 -20.34
CA LYS A 197 -11.53 5.98 -19.42
C LYS A 197 -11.35 6.55 -18.02
N HIS A 198 -11.99 5.96 -17.03
CA HIS A 198 -11.85 6.42 -15.64
C HIS A 198 -10.40 6.29 -15.15
N ARG A 199 -9.84 7.33 -14.52
CA ARG A 199 -8.45 7.37 -14.05
C ARG A 199 -8.38 7.67 -12.54
N PHE A 200 -7.60 6.88 -11.83
CA PHE A 200 -7.37 7.05 -10.39
C PHE A 200 -6.10 7.84 -10.10
N ILE A 201 -6.11 8.58 -8.98
CA ILE A 201 -4.90 9.15 -8.40
C ILE A 201 -4.89 8.95 -6.88
N ILE A 202 -3.83 8.29 -6.41
CA ILE A 202 -3.65 7.86 -5.02
C ILE A 202 -2.40 8.54 -4.47
N ALA A 203 -2.42 8.99 -3.22
CA ALA A 203 -1.27 9.62 -2.58
C ALA A 203 -0.68 8.73 -1.48
N GLU A 204 0.64 8.72 -1.38
CA GLU A 204 1.33 8.36 -0.15
C GLU A 204 1.65 9.63 0.65
N SER A 205 1.09 9.74 1.86
CA SER A 205 1.21 10.95 2.68
C SER A 205 1.38 10.62 4.15
N ASP A 206 2.52 11.04 4.70
CA ASP A 206 2.84 10.91 6.12
C ASP A 206 2.20 12.00 6.99
N LEU A 207 1.46 12.96 6.43
CA LEU A 207 1.05 14.17 7.17
C LEU A 207 -0.23 14.00 8.01
N ASN A 208 -1.03 12.96 7.74
CA ASN A 208 -2.42 12.84 8.21
C ASN A 208 -3.23 14.12 7.97
N ASP A 209 -3.01 14.77 6.82
CA ASP A 209 -3.73 15.97 6.41
C ASP A 209 -4.87 15.60 5.45
N PRO A 210 -6.15 15.76 5.85
CA PRO A 210 -7.28 15.46 4.98
C PRO A 210 -7.31 16.30 3.70
N ARG A 211 -6.51 17.38 3.60
CA ARG A 211 -6.40 18.19 2.39
C ARG A 211 -6.08 17.36 1.15
N VAL A 212 -5.31 16.28 1.28
CA VAL A 212 -4.91 15.43 0.15
C VAL A 212 -6.11 14.89 -0.62
N VAL A 213 -7.06 14.28 0.10
CA VAL A 213 -8.24 13.62 -0.48
C VAL A 213 -9.52 14.47 -0.42
N SER A 214 -9.49 15.61 0.28
CA SER A 214 -10.63 16.53 0.30
C SER A 214 -10.86 17.10 -1.10
N ALA A 215 -12.12 17.38 -1.42
CA ALA A 215 -12.50 17.98 -2.69
C ALA A 215 -11.89 19.38 -2.87
N THR A 216 -11.65 19.79 -4.11
CA THR A 216 -11.01 21.07 -4.44
C THR A 216 -11.90 22.26 -4.07
N GLU A 217 -13.23 22.09 -4.09
CA GLU A 217 -14.21 23.12 -3.72
C GLU A 217 -14.13 23.54 -2.25
N VAL A 218 -13.57 22.69 -1.39
CA VAL A 218 -13.35 22.97 0.04
C VAL A 218 -11.86 23.17 0.38
N GLY A 219 -11.01 23.34 -0.65
CA GLY A 219 -9.58 23.64 -0.50
C GLY A 219 -8.66 22.42 -0.40
N GLY A 220 -9.16 21.23 -0.73
CA GLY A 220 -8.33 20.03 -0.88
C GLY A 220 -7.66 19.92 -2.26
N TYR A 221 -6.86 18.87 -2.46
CA TYR A 221 -6.24 18.57 -3.75
C TYR A 221 -7.10 17.69 -4.65
N GLY A 222 -8.02 16.91 -4.08
CA GLY A 222 -8.96 16.07 -4.83
C GLY A 222 -8.45 14.69 -5.25
N PHE A 223 -7.47 14.14 -4.53
CA PHE A 223 -7.05 12.75 -4.74
C PHE A 223 -8.19 11.77 -4.45
N ASP A 224 -8.24 10.66 -5.19
CA ASP A 224 -9.26 9.63 -4.99
C ASP A 224 -9.10 8.91 -3.65
N ALA A 225 -7.84 8.64 -3.28
CA ALA A 225 -7.50 8.05 -2.00
C ALA A 225 -6.07 8.40 -1.56
N GLN A 226 -5.77 8.06 -0.31
CA GLN A 226 -4.41 8.06 0.22
C GLN A 226 -4.11 6.79 1.00
N TRP A 227 -2.83 6.46 1.11
CA TRP A 227 -2.34 5.46 2.04
C TRP A 227 -2.66 5.85 3.49
N SER A 228 -3.00 4.86 4.32
CA SER A 228 -3.37 5.04 5.73
C SER A 228 -2.42 4.30 6.66
N ASP A 229 -1.22 4.85 6.81
CA ASP A 229 -0.18 4.30 7.69
C ASP A 229 -0.63 4.18 9.15
N ASP A 230 -1.40 5.14 9.67
CA ASP A 230 -1.94 5.06 11.03
C ASP A 230 -2.71 3.76 11.32
N PHE A 231 -3.46 3.23 10.33
CA PHE A 231 -4.15 1.95 10.46
C PHE A 231 -3.14 0.79 10.50
N HIS A 232 -2.20 0.77 9.56
CA HIS A 232 -1.11 -0.20 9.54
C HIS A 232 -0.36 -0.22 10.88
N HIS A 233 0.09 0.95 11.34
CA HIS A 233 0.95 1.10 12.51
C HIS A 233 0.22 0.71 13.79
N ALA A 234 -1.05 1.12 13.94
CA ALA A 234 -1.88 0.72 15.06
C ALA A 234 -2.05 -0.79 15.14
N LEU A 235 -2.33 -1.45 14.01
CA LEU A 235 -2.52 -2.90 13.95
C LEU A 235 -1.20 -3.64 14.14
N HIS A 236 -0.14 -3.28 13.41
CA HIS A 236 1.19 -3.89 13.52
C HIS A 236 1.71 -3.83 14.95
N ALA A 237 1.76 -2.65 15.57
CA ALA A 237 2.26 -2.49 16.94
C ALA A 237 1.42 -3.27 17.96
N LEU A 238 0.11 -3.42 17.73
CA LEU A 238 -0.76 -4.26 18.57
C LEU A 238 -0.40 -5.74 18.43
N LEU A 239 -0.18 -6.23 17.21
CA LEU A 239 0.08 -7.65 16.92
C LEU A 239 1.48 -8.10 17.31
N THR A 240 2.49 -7.26 17.08
CA THR A 240 3.91 -7.61 17.30
C THR A 240 4.41 -7.20 18.68
N GLY A 241 3.79 -6.19 19.29
CA GLY A 241 4.30 -5.57 20.51
C GLY A 241 5.50 -4.63 20.29
N GLU A 242 5.93 -4.41 19.05
CA GLU A 242 7.04 -3.50 18.72
C GLU A 242 6.66 -2.04 19.06
N ARG A 243 7.64 -1.29 19.58
CA ARG A 243 7.50 0.12 19.99
C ARG A 243 8.66 1.00 19.54
N GLU A 244 9.52 0.48 18.66
CA GLU A 244 10.67 1.21 18.13
C GLU A 244 10.26 2.14 16.98
N GLY A 245 11.02 3.21 16.77
CA GLY A 245 10.75 4.20 15.71
C GLY A 245 9.33 4.77 15.82
N TYR A 246 8.63 4.83 14.68
CA TYR A 246 7.26 5.35 14.61
C TYR A 246 6.24 4.46 15.34
N TYR A 247 6.52 3.18 15.60
CA TYR A 247 5.59 2.30 16.35
C TYR A 247 5.44 2.69 17.82
N GLY A 248 6.37 3.46 18.39
CA GLY A 248 6.29 3.94 19.78
C GLY A 248 5.05 4.81 20.07
N ASP A 249 4.46 5.36 19.02
CA ASP A 249 3.23 6.14 19.07
C ASP A 249 1.94 5.28 19.05
N PHE A 250 2.06 3.95 18.94
CA PHE A 250 0.97 3.01 18.68
C PHE A 250 0.97 1.76 19.58
N GLY A 251 -0.03 0.89 19.38
CA GLY A 251 -0.07 -0.49 19.84
C GLY A 251 -1.20 -0.86 20.81
N GLY A 252 -2.24 -0.04 20.91
CA GLY A 252 -3.47 -0.37 21.63
C GLY A 252 -4.65 -0.73 20.72
N VAL A 253 -5.59 -1.53 21.22
CA VAL A 253 -6.83 -1.89 20.47
C VAL A 253 -7.68 -0.65 20.21
N ALA A 254 -7.70 0.28 21.16
CA ALA A 254 -8.36 1.58 21.04
C ALA A 254 -7.88 2.38 19.83
N GLN A 255 -6.61 2.26 19.44
CA GLN A 255 -6.06 2.97 18.29
C GLN A 255 -6.52 2.34 16.97
N VAL A 256 -6.57 1.00 16.91
CA VAL A 256 -7.17 0.30 15.76
C VAL A 256 -8.65 0.72 15.62
N ALA A 257 -9.41 0.69 16.71
CA ALA A 257 -10.80 1.15 16.71
C ALA A 257 -10.93 2.62 16.26
N LYS A 258 -10.04 3.49 16.75
CA LYS A 258 -10.01 4.91 16.39
C LYS A 258 -9.76 5.11 14.88
N ALA A 259 -8.81 4.39 14.30
CA ALA A 259 -8.53 4.46 12.86
C ALA A 259 -9.80 4.12 12.05
N LEU A 260 -10.58 3.12 12.47
CA LEU A 260 -11.82 2.74 11.78
C LEU A 260 -12.90 3.80 11.89
N GLU A 261 -13.08 4.38 13.07
CA GLU A 261 -14.12 5.37 13.32
C GLU A 261 -13.78 6.76 12.76
N ARG A 262 -12.50 7.05 12.54
CA ARG A 262 -12.00 8.42 12.27
C ARG A 262 -11.00 8.55 11.12
N ASN A 263 -10.70 7.45 10.43
CA ASN A 263 -9.66 7.30 9.40
C ASN A 263 -8.22 7.43 9.94
N PHE A 264 -7.94 8.41 10.80
CA PHE A 264 -6.63 8.58 11.45
C PHE A 264 -6.67 8.35 12.97
N VAL A 265 -5.56 7.85 13.51
CA VAL A 265 -5.28 7.84 14.95
C VAL A 265 -4.80 9.21 15.40
N TYR A 266 -3.92 9.86 14.63
CA TYR A 266 -3.41 11.20 14.89
C TYR A 266 -4.21 12.26 14.13
N GLU A 267 -4.97 13.07 14.87
CA GLU A 267 -5.87 14.10 14.32
C GLU A 267 -5.59 15.51 14.87
N GLY A 268 -4.32 15.79 15.19
CA GLY A 268 -3.85 17.02 15.84
C GLY A 268 -3.26 16.78 17.24
N ASN A 269 -3.16 15.52 17.66
CA ASN A 269 -2.58 15.11 18.93
C ASN A 269 -1.04 15.17 18.88
N TYR A 270 -0.39 15.22 20.06
CA TYR A 270 1.07 15.20 20.16
C TYR A 270 1.60 13.79 19.88
N SER A 271 2.48 13.66 18.90
CA SER A 271 3.24 12.45 18.59
C SER A 271 4.55 12.47 19.37
N SER A 272 4.82 11.40 20.11
CA SER A 272 6.04 11.27 20.92
C SER A 272 7.26 10.99 20.04
N PHE A 273 7.07 10.20 18.97
CA PHE A 273 8.10 9.93 17.96
C PHE A 273 8.52 11.21 17.22
N ARG A 274 7.54 11.96 16.68
CA ARG A 274 7.80 13.18 15.89
C ARG A 274 8.09 14.41 16.74
N LYS A 275 7.86 14.34 18.06
CA LYS A 275 8.03 15.42 19.03
C LYS A 275 7.27 16.70 18.65
N ARG A 276 6.09 16.56 18.05
CA ARG A 276 5.22 17.65 17.61
C ARG A 276 3.76 17.20 17.54
N ARG A 277 2.83 18.15 17.38
CA ARG A 277 1.45 17.82 17.00
C ARG A 277 1.39 17.34 15.56
N HIS A 278 0.57 16.32 15.33
CA HIS A 278 0.53 15.60 14.06
C HIS A 278 -0.91 15.32 13.63
N GLY A 279 -1.14 15.43 12.31
CA GLY A 279 -2.42 15.20 11.67
C GLY A 279 -3.50 16.25 11.91
N ARG A 280 -4.64 16.02 11.26
CA ARG A 280 -5.90 16.76 11.39
C ARG A 280 -7.05 15.77 11.23
N SER A 281 -8.21 16.08 11.82
CA SER A 281 -9.34 15.16 11.77
C SER A 281 -9.81 14.90 10.33
N ALA A 282 -9.86 13.63 9.96
CA ALA A 282 -10.39 13.14 8.68
C ALA A 282 -11.71 12.36 8.89
N LYS A 283 -12.35 12.51 10.07
CA LYS A 283 -13.53 11.73 10.45
C LYS A 283 -14.66 11.83 9.44
N ASP A 284 -14.90 13.01 8.89
CA ASP A 284 -16.06 13.25 8.00
C ASP A 284 -15.79 12.83 6.55
N LEU A 285 -14.58 12.36 6.24
CA LEU A 285 -14.23 11.82 4.93
C LEU A 285 -14.66 10.34 4.82
N PRO A 286 -15.13 9.90 3.64
CA PRO A 286 -15.42 8.49 3.38
C PRO A 286 -14.19 7.61 3.61
N PRO A 287 -14.33 6.46 4.32
CA PRO A 287 -13.24 5.50 4.45
C PRO A 287 -12.68 4.97 3.12
N SER A 288 -13.46 5.00 2.03
CA SER A 288 -12.98 4.63 0.69
C SER A 288 -11.90 5.56 0.13
N CYS A 289 -11.69 6.73 0.73
CA CYS A 289 -10.56 7.62 0.40
C CYS A 289 -9.26 7.18 1.08
N PHE A 290 -9.24 6.02 1.75
CA PHE A 290 -8.08 5.52 2.48
C PHE A 290 -7.80 4.07 2.12
N LEU A 291 -6.53 3.75 1.87
CA LEU A 291 -6.06 2.39 1.61
C LEU A 291 -5.66 1.75 2.94
N GLY A 292 -6.20 0.56 3.22
CA GLY A 292 -5.89 -0.25 4.39
C GLY A 292 -5.04 -1.45 4.00
N TYR A 293 -3.90 -1.61 4.66
CA TYR A 293 -2.94 -2.68 4.41
C TYR A 293 -2.23 -3.10 5.70
N ILE A 294 -1.65 -4.30 5.68
CA ILE A 294 -0.82 -4.84 6.77
C ILE A 294 0.64 -5.02 6.33
N GLN A 295 0.92 -4.99 5.04
CA GLN A 295 2.24 -5.05 4.46
C GLN A 295 2.25 -4.23 3.17
N THR A 296 3.38 -3.57 2.92
CA THR A 296 3.74 -2.93 1.65
C THR A 296 5.23 -3.13 1.43
N HIS A 297 5.77 -2.65 0.30
CA HIS A 297 7.21 -2.60 0.07
C HIS A 297 7.97 -1.94 1.23
N ASP A 298 7.47 -0.80 1.75
CA ASP A 298 8.08 -0.06 2.86
C ASP A 298 7.93 -0.79 4.19
N GLN A 299 6.71 -1.22 4.53
CA GLN A 299 6.45 -1.80 5.85
C GLN A 299 7.19 -3.12 6.07
N VAL A 300 7.52 -3.83 4.98
CA VAL A 300 8.40 -5.01 5.01
C VAL A 300 9.86 -4.60 4.85
N GLY A 301 10.21 -3.86 3.80
CA GLY A 301 11.59 -3.65 3.38
C GLY A 301 12.37 -2.57 4.12
N ASN A 302 11.69 -1.67 4.85
CA ASN A 302 12.33 -0.74 5.77
C ASN A 302 12.73 -1.39 7.11
N ARG A 303 12.46 -2.69 7.27
CA ARG A 303 12.98 -3.48 8.38
C ARG A 303 14.38 -3.98 8.04
N ALA A 304 15.26 -4.02 9.04
CA ALA A 304 16.65 -4.46 8.91
C ALA A 304 16.83 -5.78 8.13
N ARG A 305 15.90 -6.73 8.33
CA ARG A 305 15.93 -8.06 7.70
C ARG A 305 14.79 -8.30 6.71
N GLY A 306 14.02 -7.28 6.34
CA GLY A 306 12.92 -7.40 5.37
C GLY A 306 11.84 -8.40 5.80
N GLU A 307 11.59 -8.53 7.10
CA GLU A 307 10.70 -9.54 7.65
C GLU A 307 9.24 -9.19 7.37
N ARG A 308 8.49 -10.17 6.85
CA ARG A 308 7.04 -10.07 6.68
C ARG A 308 6.32 -10.18 8.02
N LEU A 309 5.10 -9.66 8.11
CA LEU A 309 4.30 -9.68 9.35
C LEU A 309 4.20 -11.09 9.94
N GLY A 310 3.97 -12.11 9.09
CA GLY A 310 3.88 -13.51 9.51
C GLY A 310 5.16 -14.07 10.14
N HIS A 311 6.33 -13.52 9.83
CA HIS A 311 7.60 -13.89 10.49
C HIS A 311 7.69 -13.32 11.90
N VAL A 312 7.08 -12.15 12.14
CA VAL A 312 7.17 -11.43 13.41
C VAL A 312 6.12 -11.90 14.41
N CYS A 313 4.84 -11.93 14.00
CA CYS A 313 3.73 -12.28 14.91
C CYS A 313 3.17 -13.69 14.71
N GLY A 314 3.61 -14.41 13.68
CA GLY A 314 3.08 -15.73 13.32
C GLY A 314 1.84 -15.70 12.45
N ARG A 315 1.54 -16.83 11.81
CA ARG A 315 0.47 -16.99 10.81
C ARG A 315 -0.94 -16.72 11.34
N GLU A 316 -1.23 -17.14 12.58
CA GLU A 316 -2.58 -16.99 13.13
C GLU A 316 -2.96 -15.51 13.29
N LEU A 317 -2.04 -14.69 13.81
CA LEU A 317 -2.24 -13.23 13.86
C LEU A 317 -2.22 -12.59 12.47
N GLN A 318 -1.43 -13.10 11.52
CA GLN A 318 -1.51 -12.63 10.12
C GLN A 318 -2.90 -12.88 9.52
N LYS A 319 -3.55 -14.02 9.81
CA LYS A 319 -4.93 -14.28 9.38
C LYS A 319 -5.92 -13.30 10.02
N VAL A 320 -5.73 -12.93 11.30
CA VAL A 320 -6.53 -11.90 11.97
C VAL A 320 -6.35 -10.54 11.32
N ALA A 321 -5.11 -10.18 11.00
CA ALA A 321 -4.76 -8.94 10.33
C ALA A 321 -5.38 -8.87 8.91
N ALA A 322 -5.34 -9.97 8.16
CA ALA A 322 -6.00 -10.09 6.86
C ALA A 322 -7.51 -9.88 6.97
N ALA A 323 -8.17 -10.47 7.97
CA ALA A 323 -9.60 -10.25 8.20
C ALA A 323 -9.92 -8.77 8.40
N CYS A 324 -9.06 -8.07 9.14
CA CYS A 324 -9.14 -6.63 9.32
C CYS A 324 -9.04 -5.91 7.96
N VAL A 325 -7.99 -6.13 7.17
CA VAL A 325 -7.82 -5.47 5.87
C VAL A 325 -9.04 -5.66 4.95
N PHE A 326 -9.54 -6.89 4.82
CA PHE A 326 -10.61 -7.20 3.86
C PHE A 326 -12.00 -6.76 4.30
N LEU A 327 -12.29 -6.69 5.59
CA LEU A 327 -13.65 -6.45 6.10
C LEU A 327 -13.85 -5.05 6.67
N LEU A 328 -12.77 -4.32 6.90
CA LEU A 328 -12.82 -2.93 7.36
C LEU A 328 -13.13 -1.98 6.18
N PRO A 329 -13.56 -0.72 6.47
CA PRO A 329 -14.22 0.11 5.47
C PRO A 329 -13.26 0.78 4.47
N PHE A 330 -11.95 0.59 4.64
CA PHE A 330 -10.92 1.07 3.72
C PHE A 330 -10.90 0.30 2.40
N VAL A 331 -10.17 0.83 1.41
CA VAL A 331 -9.82 0.09 0.20
C VAL A 331 -8.70 -0.90 0.56
N PRO A 332 -8.93 -2.22 0.50
CA PRO A 332 -7.92 -3.19 0.88
C PRO A 332 -6.77 -3.22 -0.14
N MET A 333 -5.56 -3.25 0.39
CA MET A 333 -4.34 -3.48 -0.36
C MET A 333 -3.51 -4.58 0.30
N ILE A 334 -2.97 -5.49 -0.52
CA ILE A 334 -2.09 -6.57 -0.09
C ILE A 334 -0.77 -6.53 -0.85
N PHE A 335 0.32 -6.91 -0.19
CA PHE A 335 1.64 -6.94 -0.81
C PHE A 335 1.98 -8.34 -1.35
N GLN A 336 2.77 -8.38 -2.42
CA GLN A 336 3.04 -9.62 -3.14
C GLN A 336 3.48 -10.80 -2.24
N GLY A 337 2.80 -11.94 -2.37
CA GLY A 337 3.07 -13.16 -1.59
C GLY A 337 2.53 -13.14 -0.16
N GLU A 338 1.90 -12.05 0.28
CA GLU A 338 1.18 -12.00 1.55
C GLU A 338 0.15 -13.12 1.65
N GLU A 339 -0.62 -13.36 0.60
CA GLU A 339 -1.81 -14.21 0.55
C GLU A 339 -1.54 -15.71 0.77
N TRP A 340 -0.32 -16.20 0.56
CA TRP A 340 0.08 -17.57 0.95
C TRP A 340 1.01 -17.59 2.16
N GLY A 341 1.32 -16.41 2.73
CA GLY A 341 2.28 -16.25 3.80
C GLY A 341 3.68 -16.60 3.32
N SER A 342 4.16 -15.92 2.27
CA SER A 342 5.49 -16.11 1.71
C SER A 342 6.57 -16.06 2.79
N GLY A 343 7.51 -17.00 2.71
CA GLY A 343 8.68 -17.07 3.59
C GLY A 343 9.84 -16.17 3.15
N SER A 344 9.83 -15.70 1.90
CA SER A 344 10.88 -14.82 1.38
C SER A 344 10.77 -13.44 2.04
N PRO A 345 11.87 -12.85 2.53
CA PRO A 345 11.86 -11.44 2.92
C PRO A 345 11.60 -10.54 1.70
N PHE A 346 11.41 -9.25 1.93
CA PHE A 346 11.56 -8.24 0.89
C PHE A 346 12.58 -7.23 1.41
N LEU A 347 13.79 -7.29 0.89
CA LEU A 347 14.93 -6.50 1.37
C LEU A 347 15.10 -5.25 0.51
N TYR A 348 15.74 -4.23 1.07
CA TYR A 348 16.23 -3.09 0.28
C TYR A 348 17.42 -3.54 -0.57
N PHE A 349 17.32 -3.43 -1.89
CA PHE A 349 18.38 -3.80 -2.84
C PHE A 349 18.53 -2.74 -3.92
N THR A 350 19.76 -2.61 -4.42
CA THR A 350 20.22 -1.61 -5.40
C THR A 350 21.33 -2.23 -6.26
N ASP A 351 21.69 -1.60 -7.37
CA ASP A 351 22.73 -2.07 -8.29
C ASP A 351 23.42 -0.87 -8.95
N HIS A 352 24.01 0.00 -8.12
CA HIS A 352 24.59 1.26 -8.62
C HIS A 352 25.88 0.96 -9.37
N SER A 353 26.05 1.56 -10.55
CA SER A 353 27.23 1.28 -11.37
C SER A 353 28.46 2.05 -10.88
N ASP A 354 28.24 3.20 -10.23
CA ASP A 354 29.29 3.91 -9.49
C ASP A 354 29.62 3.21 -8.16
N GLU A 355 30.86 2.72 -8.05
CA GLU A 355 31.34 1.96 -6.89
C GLU A 355 31.32 2.79 -5.59
N GLN A 356 31.58 4.09 -5.66
CA GLN A 356 31.60 4.95 -4.48
C GLN A 356 30.19 5.23 -3.97
N LEU A 357 29.24 5.43 -4.89
CA LEU A 357 27.83 5.54 -4.57
C LEU A 357 27.32 4.23 -3.95
N GLY A 358 27.63 3.07 -4.57
CA GLY A 358 27.27 1.76 -4.04
C GLY A 358 27.75 1.57 -2.60
N LYS A 359 29.02 1.87 -2.32
CA LYS A 359 29.57 1.83 -0.95
C LYS A 359 28.83 2.76 0.01
N THR A 360 28.54 3.98 -0.43
CA THR A 360 27.83 4.99 0.37
C THR A 360 26.43 4.50 0.75
N VAL A 361 25.72 3.86 -0.17
CA VAL A 361 24.40 3.27 0.08
C VAL A 361 24.50 2.12 1.09
N SER A 362 25.46 1.20 0.92
CA SER A 362 25.66 0.09 1.85
C SER A 362 26.02 0.56 3.27
N GLU A 363 26.92 1.53 3.39
CA GLU A 363 27.30 2.13 4.68
C GLU A 363 26.15 2.92 5.30
N GLY A 364 25.42 3.71 4.50
CA GLY A 364 24.25 4.46 4.92
C GLY A 364 23.19 3.55 5.56
N ARG A 365 22.87 2.44 4.89
CA ARG A 365 21.89 1.46 5.40
C ARG A 365 22.34 0.79 6.69
N ARG A 366 23.63 0.44 6.80
CA ARG A 366 24.20 -0.12 8.05
C ARG A 366 24.13 0.87 9.20
N ASN A 367 24.49 2.13 8.95
CA ASN A 367 24.49 3.18 9.96
C ASN A 367 23.07 3.54 10.43
N GLU A 368 22.10 3.58 9.52
CA GLU A 368 20.69 3.81 9.83
C GLU A 368 20.20 2.81 10.88
N PHE A 369 20.40 1.51 10.67
CA PHE A 369 19.96 0.49 11.61
C PHE A 369 20.82 0.34 12.87
N ALA A 370 22.09 0.73 12.81
CA ALA A 370 22.95 0.78 13.99
C ALA A 370 22.38 1.71 15.07
N VAL A 371 21.76 2.83 14.67
CA VAL A 371 21.09 3.77 15.58
C VAL A 371 19.91 3.12 16.30
N PHE A 372 19.27 2.13 15.68
CA PHE A 372 18.18 1.34 16.26
C PHE A 372 18.67 0.08 16.99
N GLY A 373 19.97 -0.04 17.28
CA GLY A 373 20.53 -1.12 18.09
C GLY A 373 20.79 -2.43 17.34
N TRP A 374 20.67 -2.45 16.01
CA TRP A 374 21.00 -3.61 15.20
C TRP A 374 22.51 -3.75 15.02
N ASN A 375 22.98 -4.99 14.94
CA ASN A 375 24.37 -5.28 14.59
C ASN A 375 24.60 -4.95 13.09
N PRO A 376 25.48 -3.99 12.74
CA PRO A 376 25.71 -3.58 11.35
C PRO A 376 26.14 -4.74 10.43
N GLU A 377 26.84 -5.73 10.97
CA GLU A 377 27.31 -6.91 10.21
C GLU A 377 26.18 -7.87 9.82
N GLU A 378 25.00 -7.74 10.44
CA GLU A 378 23.83 -8.57 10.14
C GLU A 378 22.87 -7.92 9.15
N ILE A 379 23.11 -6.65 8.79
CA ILE A 379 22.31 -5.91 7.81
C ILE A 379 22.71 -6.40 6.41
N PRO A 380 21.77 -6.97 5.62
CA PRO A 380 22.05 -7.39 4.26
C PRO A 380 22.57 -6.22 3.42
N ASP A 381 23.64 -6.47 2.67
CA ASP A 381 24.23 -5.44 1.81
C ASP A 381 23.29 -5.17 0.63
N PRO A 382 22.78 -3.94 0.45
CA PRO A 382 21.85 -3.64 -0.63
C PRO A 382 22.46 -3.78 -2.03
N GLN A 383 23.79 -3.72 -2.18
CA GLN A 383 24.48 -3.90 -3.47
C GLN A 383 24.78 -5.38 -3.78
N ASP A 384 24.68 -6.27 -2.79
CA ASP A 384 24.89 -7.70 -3.00
C ASP A 384 23.69 -8.32 -3.76
N GLU A 385 23.96 -8.97 -4.88
CA GLU A 385 22.95 -9.67 -5.69
C GLU A 385 22.12 -10.65 -4.86
N THR A 386 22.71 -11.29 -3.84
CA THR A 386 21.99 -12.22 -2.97
C THR A 386 20.85 -11.55 -2.20
N THR A 387 20.95 -10.25 -1.89
CA THR A 387 19.88 -9.47 -1.24
C THR A 387 18.64 -9.36 -2.14
N PHE A 388 18.85 -9.11 -3.43
CA PHE A 388 17.78 -9.17 -4.43
C PHE A 388 17.22 -10.59 -4.59
N LEU A 389 18.09 -11.59 -4.77
CA LEU A 389 17.66 -12.98 -5.01
C LEU A 389 16.84 -13.54 -3.85
N ARG A 390 17.20 -13.22 -2.60
CA ARG A 390 16.44 -13.58 -1.40
C ARG A 390 15.07 -12.90 -1.33
N SER A 391 14.90 -11.77 -2.03
CA SER A 391 13.64 -11.02 -2.06
C SER A 391 12.65 -11.53 -3.10
N ARG A 392 13.05 -12.50 -3.92
CA ARG A 392 12.19 -13.11 -4.94
C ARG A 392 11.16 -14.06 -4.32
N LEU A 393 9.94 -14.03 -4.86
CA LEU A 393 8.87 -14.91 -4.42
C LEU A 393 9.18 -16.38 -4.75
N ASP A 394 9.11 -17.23 -3.74
CA ASP A 394 9.17 -18.68 -3.90
C ASP A 394 7.76 -19.24 -4.18
N TRP A 395 7.37 -19.18 -5.45
CA TRP A 395 6.04 -19.61 -5.92
C TRP A 395 5.64 -21.04 -5.52
N PRO A 396 6.52 -22.05 -5.58
CA PRO A 396 6.22 -23.38 -5.07
C PRO A 396 5.66 -23.43 -3.64
N LEU A 397 6.05 -22.50 -2.76
CA LEU A 397 5.56 -22.49 -1.37
C LEU A 397 4.06 -22.22 -1.25
N LYS A 398 3.41 -21.65 -2.27
CA LYS A 398 1.95 -21.48 -2.26
C LYS A 398 1.21 -22.83 -2.26
N ASP A 399 1.85 -23.89 -2.75
CA ASP A 399 1.23 -25.20 -2.94
C ASP A 399 1.47 -26.17 -1.79
N THR A 400 2.21 -25.76 -0.75
CA THR A 400 2.31 -26.46 0.53
C THR A 400 0.96 -26.45 1.27
N ALA A 401 0.82 -27.26 2.31
CA ALA A 401 -0.42 -27.30 3.08
C ALA A 401 -0.71 -25.94 3.74
N GLU A 402 0.32 -25.34 4.33
CA GLU A 402 0.26 -24.04 5.01
C GLU A 402 0.03 -22.89 4.02
N GLY A 403 0.65 -22.95 2.84
CA GLY A 403 0.45 -21.98 1.76
C GLY A 403 -0.98 -22.00 1.22
N LYS A 404 -1.52 -23.21 0.97
CA LYS A 404 -2.91 -23.40 0.52
C LYS A 404 -3.93 -22.94 1.55
N GLU A 405 -3.69 -23.22 2.83
CA GLU A 405 -4.57 -22.78 3.91
C GLU A 405 -4.66 -21.25 3.98
N MET A 406 -3.51 -20.57 3.92
CA MET A 406 -3.45 -19.11 3.89
C MET A 406 -4.12 -18.53 2.64
N LEU A 407 -3.84 -19.10 1.47
CA LEU A 407 -4.41 -18.65 0.21
C LEU A 407 -5.93 -18.80 0.18
N GLU A 408 -6.45 -19.91 0.69
CA GLU A 408 -7.91 -20.10 0.78
C GLU A 408 -8.55 -19.14 1.78
N TRP A 409 -7.86 -18.79 2.87
CA TRP A 409 -8.33 -17.77 3.80
C TRP A 409 -8.48 -16.41 3.10
N TYR A 410 -7.48 -15.95 2.36
CA TYR A 410 -7.54 -14.69 1.61
C TYR A 410 -8.62 -14.72 0.53
N LYS A 411 -8.73 -15.82 -0.23
CA LYS A 411 -9.79 -16.03 -1.23
C LYS A 411 -11.18 -15.99 -0.61
N SER A 412 -11.35 -16.59 0.57
CA SER A 412 -12.62 -16.61 1.29
C SER A 412 -13.01 -15.22 1.78
N LEU A 413 -12.06 -14.45 2.33
CA LEU A 413 -12.28 -13.06 2.73
C LEU A 413 -12.65 -12.17 1.53
N SER A 414 -11.90 -12.29 0.44
CA SER A 414 -12.15 -11.57 -0.82
C SER A 414 -13.54 -11.88 -1.39
N ARG A 415 -13.90 -13.17 -1.49
CA ARG A 415 -15.22 -13.61 -1.95
C ARG A 415 -16.32 -13.07 -1.04
N PHE A 416 -16.15 -13.17 0.27
CA PHE A 416 -17.11 -12.67 1.24
C PHE A 416 -17.32 -11.16 1.10
N ARG A 417 -16.24 -10.36 1.00
CA ARG A 417 -16.33 -8.92 0.72
C ARG A 417 -17.06 -8.63 -0.59
N ASN A 418 -16.71 -9.34 -1.66
CA ASN A 418 -17.27 -9.12 -3.00
C ASN A 418 -18.77 -9.39 -3.11
N GLU A 419 -19.25 -10.40 -2.38
CA GLU A 419 -20.67 -10.79 -2.35
C GLU A 419 -21.54 -9.88 -1.45
N ARG A 420 -20.94 -9.01 -0.62
CA ARG A 420 -21.66 -8.12 0.30
C ARG A 420 -21.44 -6.65 -0.07
N PRO A 421 -22.42 -6.00 -0.75
CA PRO A 421 -22.31 -4.58 -1.13
C PRO A 421 -22.03 -3.64 0.02
N CYS A 422 -22.52 -3.93 1.23
CA CYS A 422 -22.23 -3.09 2.40
C CYS A 422 -20.72 -3.01 2.69
N LEU A 423 -19.93 -4.05 2.43
CA LEU A 423 -18.48 -3.99 2.67
C LEU A 423 -17.73 -3.22 1.58
N ARG A 424 -18.42 -2.78 0.53
CA ARG A 424 -17.85 -2.11 -0.67
C ARG A 424 -18.50 -0.76 -0.95
N ASP A 425 -19.34 -0.27 -0.04
CA ASP A 425 -20.10 0.98 -0.20
C ASP A 425 -19.28 2.24 0.10
N GLY A 426 -18.05 2.09 0.63
CA GLY A 426 -17.15 3.19 0.98
C GLY A 426 -17.65 4.09 2.11
N CYS A 427 -18.76 3.72 2.77
CA CYS A 427 -19.44 4.55 3.76
C CYS A 427 -19.21 4.02 5.18
N ARG A 428 -19.20 4.92 6.17
CA ARG A 428 -19.15 4.52 7.60
C ARG A 428 -20.54 4.28 8.20
N GLU A 429 -21.61 4.55 7.46
CA GLU A 429 -22.97 4.40 7.95
C GLU A 429 -23.25 2.97 8.44
N ASN A 430 -24.02 2.88 9.53
CA ASN A 430 -24.37 1.64 10.22
C ASN A 430 -23.16 0.79 10.64
N MET A 431 -21.99 1.41 10.79
CA MET A 431 -20.81 0.79 11.39
C MET A 431 -20.73 1.11 12.87
N ARG A 432 -20.46 0.10 13.69
CA ARG A 432 -20.19 0.22 15.12
C ARG A 432 -18.96 -0.60 15.47
N VAL A 433 -18.07 -0.02 16.27
CA VAL A 433 -16.89 -0.69 16.79
C VAL A 433 -17.01 -0.82 18.31
N GLU A 434 -16.77 -2.02 18.82
CA GLU A 434 -16.65 -2.31 20.25
C GLU A 434 -15.32 -3.01 20.48
N PHE A 435 -14.68 -2.73 21.62
CA PHE A 435 -13.41 -3.38 21.93
C PHE A 435 -13.19 -3.45 23.44
N ASN A 436 -12.22 -4.26 23.84
CA ASN A 436 -11.70 -4.28 25.19
C ASN A 436 -10.16 -4.28 25.14
N GLU A 437 -9.58 -3.22 25.69
CA GLU A 437 -8.13 -3.01 25.70
C GLU A 437 -7.39 -4.07 26.53
N LYS A 438 -7.99 -4.52 27.62
CA LYS A 438 -7.37 -5.47 28.55
C LYS A 438 -7.40 -6.90 28.04
N ASP A 439 -8.52 -7.29 27.45
CA ASP A 439 -8.75 -8.64 26.94
C ASP A 439 -8.35 -8.79 25.46
N LEU A 440 -7.87 -7.70 24.85
CA LEU A 440 -7.31 -7.63 23.49
C LEU A 440 -8.26 -8.15 22.41
N TRP A 441 -9.50 -7.64 22.40
CA TRP A 441 -10.47 -7.98 21.36
C TRP A 441 -11.17 -6.77 20.78
N LEU A 442 -11.57 -6.90 19.52
CA LEU A 442 -12.32 -5.90 18.77
C LEU A 442 -13.45 -6.59 17.99
N VAL A 443 -14.62 -5.95 17.98
CA VAL A 443 -15.76 -6.30 17.15
C VAL A 443 -16.12 -5.09 16.31
N MET A 444 -16.21 -5.28 14.99
CA MET A 444 -16.79 -4.31 14.07
C MET A 444 -18.06 -4.92 13.49
N GLN A 445 -19.18 -4.24 13.68
CA GLN A 445 -20.43 -4.55 13.01
C GLN A 445 -20.71 -3.50 11.94
N LYS A 446 -21.02 -3.94 10.72
CA LYS A 446 -21.51 -3.08 9.64
C LYS A 446 -22.74 -3.71 8.98
N ASN A 447 -23.89 -3.06 9.16
CA ASN A 447 -25.19 -3.61 8.74
C ASN A 447 -25.41 -5.04 9.30
N ALA A 448 -25.54 -6.05 8.43
CA ALA A 448 -25.76 -7.45 8.78
C ALA A 448 -24.44 -8.22 9.05
N VAL A 449 -23.28 -7.66 8.74
CA VAL A 449 -21.98 -8.32 8.88
C VAL A 449 -21.34 -7.91 10.21
N LEU A 450 -20.72 -8.88 10.89
CA LEU A 450 -19.92 -8.65 12.09
C LEU A 450 -18.59 -9.36 11.97
N MET A 451 -17.49 -8.62 12.12
CA MET A 451 -16.13 -9.15 12.27
C MET A 451 -15.74 -9.08 13.75
N ALA A 452 -15.26 -10.19 14.30
CA ALA A 452 -14.74 -10.26 15.66
C ALA A 452 -13.31 -10.80 15.66
N CYS A 453 -12.41 -10.10 16.36
CA CYS A 453 -10.99 -10.40 16.43
C CYS A 453 -10.58 -10.58 17.89
N ASN A 454 -9.90 -11.69 18.18
CA ASN A 454 -9.13 -11.90 19.39
C ASN A 454 -7.64 -11.78 19.04
N PHE A 455 -7.00 -10.69 19.49
CA PHE A 455 -5.57 -10.47 19.31
C PHE A 455 -4.73 -11.11 20.42
N GLY A 456 -5.38 -11.54 21.52
CA GLY A 456 -4.73 -12.07 22.70
C GLY A 456 -4.34 -13.55 22.61
N LYS A 457 -3.46 -13.95 23.53
CA LYS A 457 -2.99 -15.35 23.71
C LYS A 457 -3.96 -16.23 24.51
N LYS A 458 -5.11 -15.71 24.93
CA LYS A 458 -6.10 -16.42 25.76
C LYS A 458 -7.41 -16.55 25.01
N ARG A 459 -8.16 -17.60 25.31
CA ARG A 459 -9.56 -17.72 24.87
C ARG A 459 -10.38 -16.63 25.55
N ILE A 460 -11.23 -15.98 24.78
CA ILE A 460 -12.14 -14.94 25.26
C ILE A 460 -13.58 -15.32 24.97
N SER A 461 -14.51 -14.72 25.72
CA SER A 461 -15.93 -14.77 25.44
C SER A 461 -16.44 -13.34 25.35
N ILE A 462 -16.94 -12.96 24.16
CA ILE A 462 -17.46 -11.63 23.87
C ILE A 462 -18.98 -11.70 24.02
N PRO A 463 -19.57 -10.98 24.99
CA PRO A 463 -21.03 -10.94 25.13
C PRO A 463 -21.69 -10.36 23.88
N SER A 464 -22.77 -10.99 23.43
CA SER A 464 -23.53 -10.57 22.24
C SER A 464 -24.08 -9.14 22.34
N GLY A 465 -24.44 -8.71 23.55
CA GLY A 465 -24.77 -7.33 23.86
C GLY A 465 -25.66 -6.66 22.80
N ALA A 466 -25.13 -5.62 22.16
CA ALA A 466 -25.86 -4.82 21.17
C ALA A 466 -26.03 -5.47 19.80
N TRP A 467 -25.30 -6.55 19.50
CA TRP A 467 -25.41 -7.32 18.26
C TRP A 467 -26.14 -8.65 18.46
N ALA A 468 -26.81 -8.83 19.60
CA ALA A 468 -27.69 -9.95 19.88
C ALA A 468 -28.73 -10.16 18.76
N GLY A 469 -28.89 -11.41 18.34
CA GLY A 469 -29.76 -11.80 17.22
C GLY A 469 -29.37 -13.15 16.62
N ASN A 470 -30.08 -13.57 15.57
CA ASN A 470 -29.76 -14.77 14.80
C ASN A 470 -28.55 -14.49 13.90
N MET A 471 -27.35 -14.65 14.45
CA MET A 471 -26.10 -14.60 13.71
C MET A 471 -25.67 -16.01 13.30
N GLU A 472 -25.04 -16.15 12.14
CA GLU A 472 -24.40 -17.38 11.68
C GLU A 472 -22.91 -17.16 11.47
N LEU A 473 -22.09 -18.13 11.89
CA LEU A 473 -20.66 -18.13 11.60
C LEU A 473 -20.44 -18.45 10.12
N ARG A 474 -19.93 -17.48 9.37
CA ARG A 474 -19.64 -17.59 7.93
C ARG A 474 -18.20 -17.95 7.66
N LEU A 475 -17.27 -17.32 8.37
CA LEU A 475 -15.83 -17.55 8.24
C LEU A 475 -15.16 -17.59 9.61
N GLY A 476 -14.11 -18.40 9.74
CA GLY A 476 -13.26 -18.44 10.93
C GLY A 476 -11.81 -18.71 10.53
N SER A 477 -10.88 -17.96 11.09
CA SER A 477 -9.45 -18.10 10.76
C SER A 477 -8.85 -19.41 11.28
N ARG A 478 -9.51 -20.05 12.26
CA ARG A 478 -9.13 -21.32 12.86
C ARG A 478 -10.31 -22.04 13.55
N PRO A 479 -10.21 -23.35 13.83
CA PRO A 479 -11.23 -24.09 14.56
C PRO A 479 -11.42 -23.64 16.02
N GLY A 480 -12.55 -24.00 16.61
CA GLY A 480 -12.83 -23.79 18.05
C GLY A 480 -13.52 -22.47 18.40
N ILE A 481 -14.10 -21.80 17.40
CA ILE A 481 -15.06 -20.70 17.55
C ILE A 481 -16.40 -21.30 17.97
N LEU A 482 -17.01 -20.74 19.03
CA LEU A 482 -18.32 -21.18 19.50
C LEU A 482 -19.25 -19.96 19.56
N LEU A 483 -20.38 -20.04 18.87
CA LEU A 483 -21.42 -19.02 18.88
C LEU A 483 -22.64 -19.54 19.65
N THR A 484 -23.05 -18.84 20.70
CA THR A 484 -24.33 -19.04 21.38
C THR A 484 -25.22 -17.80 21.20
N LYS A 485 -26.45 -17.84 21.70
CA LYS A 485 -27.34 -16.66 21.67
C LYS A 485 -26.80 -15.52 22.53
N GLU A 486 -26.02 -15.84 23.55
CA GLU A 486 -25.55 -14.92 24.56
C GLU A 486 -24.13 -14.41 24.30
N ALA A 487 -23.28 -15.19 23.64
CA ALA A 487 -21.87 -14.84 23.46
C ALA A 487 -21.19 -15.51 22.24
N LEU A 488 -20.10 -14.88 21.78
CA LEU A 488 -19.14 -15.45 20.85
C LEU A 488 -17.85 -15.78 21.59
N THR A 489 -17.49 -17.06 21.64
CA THR A 489 -16.22 -17.50 22.23
C THR A 489 -15.18 -17.69 21.13
N LEU A 490 -14.06 -16.95 21.22
CA LEU A 490 -12.96 -17.02 20.27
C LEU A 490 -11.73 -17.69 20.90
N PRO A 491 -11.08 -18.64 20.21
CA PRO A 491 -9.74 -19.11 20.60
C PRO A 491 -8.72 -17.96 20.52
N PRO A 492 -7.52 -18.11 21.10
CA PRO A 492 -6.43 -17.17 20.93
C PRO A 492 -6.15 -16.88 19.44
N GLU A 493 -5.81 -15.64 19.13
CA GLU A 493 -5.33 -15.24 17.79
C GLU A 493 -6.29 -15.67 16.68
N CYS A 494 -7.52 -15.19 16.77
CA CYS A 494 -8.61 -15.68 15.94
C CYS A 494 -9.49 -14.56 15.43
N ALA A 495 -9.84 -14.64 14.15
CA ALA A 495 -10.88 -13.82 13.54
C ALA A 495 -12.08 -14.70 13.20
N ALA A 496 -13.27 -14.18 13.47
CA ALA A 496 -14.54 -14.76 13.07
C ALA A 496 -15.38 -13.72 12.32
N VAL A 497 -16.10 -14.18 11.31
CA VAL A 497 -17.03 -13.37 10.53
C VAL A 497 -18.41 -13.97 10.67
N LEU A 498 -19.34 -13.16 11.17
CA LEU A 498 -20.74 -13.51 11.37
C LEU A 498 -21.61 -12.71 10.39
N GLU A 499 -22.75 -13.29 10.01
CA GLU A 499 -23.77 -12.62 9.21
C GLU A 499 -25.15 -12.85 9.84
N ARG A 500 -25.98 -11.81 9.88
CA ARG A 500 -27.35 -11.88 10.38
C ARG A 500 -28.25 -12.58 9.36
N ILE A 501 -29.00 -13.59 9.81
CA ILE A 501 -30.00 -14.33 9.01
C ILE A 501 -31.37 -13.66 9.10
#